data_AF-A0A9N9IZZ3-F1
#
_entry.id   AF-A0A9N9IZZ3-F1
#
_cell.length_a   1.000
_cell.length_b   1.000
_cell.length_c   1.000
_cell.angle_alpha   90.00
_cell.angle_beta   90.00
_cell.angle_gamma   90.00
#
_symmetry.space_group_name_H-M   'P 1'
#
loop_
_entity.id
_entity.type
_entity.pdbx_description
1 polymer ?
#
loop_
_entity_poly.entity_id
_entity_poly.type
_entity_poly.pdbx_seq_one_letter_code
_entity_poly.pdbx_strand_id
1 'polypeptide(L)'
;YIIALGFKLVARCRTEEKAFEMANYYKSFLIALPLTQEQKTLLTKDLDNNWMCDEWRLQFIDAGHLPINHQKNLITTNNYIEQMNRAIES
;
A
#
# COMPACT_ATOMS: atom_id res chain seq x y z
N TYR A 1 14.00 -3.34 1.31
CA TYR A 1 13.21 -2.37 2.11
C TYR A 1 12.46 -1.31 1.29
N ILE A 2 12.89 -0.97 0.06
CA ILE A 2 12.22 0.06 -0.78
C ILE A 2 10.81 -0.37 -1.23
N ILE A 3 10.62 -1.64 -1.60
CA ILE A 3 9.31 -2.23 -1.94
C ILE A 3 8.29 -2.05 -0.79
N ALA A 4 8.70 -2.39 0.44
CA ALA A 4 7.85 -2.26 1.62
C ALA A 4 7.48 -0.80 1.96
N LEU A 5 8.24 0.18 1.48
CA LEU A 5 7.92 1.59 1.66
C LEU A 5 6.75 2.01 0.77
N GLY A 6 6.72 1.56 -0.49
CA GLY A 6 5.60 1.81 -1.41
C GLY A 6 4.27 1.33 -0.83
N PHE A 7 4.24 0.08 -0.35
CA PHE A 7 3.11 -0.50 0.38
C PHE A 7 2.67 0.37 1.56
N LYS A 8 3.59 0.73 2.47
CA LYS A 8 3.26 1.48 3.69
C LYS A 8 2.68 2.87 3.41
N LEU A 9 3.05 3.50 2.29
CA LEU A 9 2.56 4.82 1.91
C LEU A 9 1.16 4.72 1.29
N VAL A 10 0.96 3.80 0.34
CA VAL A 10 -0.33 3.64 -0.35
C VAL A 10 -1.39 3.04 0.59
N ALA A 11 -1.06 2.00 1.36
CA ALA A 11 -2.01 1.33 2.25
C ALA A 11 -2.54 2.19 3.42
N ARG A 12 -1.95 3.37 3.65
CA ARG A 12 -2.44 4.34 4.66
C ARG A 12 -3.40 5.38 4.09
N CYS A 13 -3.58 5.39 2.77
CA CYS A 13 -4.47 6.34 2.11
C CYS A 13 -5.92 5.91 2.31
N ARG A 14 -6.78 6.85 2.69
CA ARG A 14 -8.23 6.62 2.89
C ARG A 14 -9.08 7.13 1.73
N THR A 15 -8.44 7.58 0.67
CA THR A 15 -9.04 8.17 -0.53
C THR A 15 -8.16 7.85 -1.73
N GLU A 16 -8.77 7.64 -2.89
CA GLU A 16 -8.03 7.34 -4.12
C GLU A 16 -7.07 8.48 -4.50
N GLU A 17 -7.51 9.73 -4.39
CA GLU A 17 -6.69 10.91 -4.69
C GLU A 17 -5.35 10.89 -3.94
N LYS A 18 -5.39 10.69 -2.62
CA LYS A 18 -4.18 10.53 -1.81
C LYS A 18 -3.34 9.32 -2.20
N ALA A 19 -3.97 8.20 -2.55
CA ALA A 19 -3.23 7.02 -2.99
C ALA A 19 -2.41 7.31 -4.26
N PHE A 20 -3.02 7.99 -5.25
CA PHE A 20 -2.33 8.44 -6.46
C PHE A 20 -1.24 9.47 -6.17
N GLU A 21 -1.51 10.44 -5.30
CA GLU A 21 -0.51 11.43 -4.88
C GLU A 21 0.72 10.76 -4.26
N MET A 22 0.49 9.84 -3.31
CA MET A 22 1.57 9.11 -2.64
C MET A 22 2.34 8.18 -3.58
N ALA A 23 1.66 7.55 -4.54
CA ALA A 23 2.31 6.76 -5.58
C ALA A 23 3.24 7.63 -6.44
N ASN A 24 2.80 8.84 -6.80
CA ASN A 24 3.63 9.78 -7.55
C ASN A 24 4.86 10.23 -6.76
N TYR A 25 4.70 10.56 -5.47
CA TYR A 25 5.85 10.88 -4.61
C TYR A 25 6.85 9.73 -4.51
N TYR A 26 6.36 8.49 -4.40
CA TYR A 26 7.23 7.32 -4.40
C TYR A 26 7.99 7.16 -5.72
N LYS A 27 7.33 7.35 -6.87
CA LYS A 27 7.99 7.33 -8.19
C LYS A 27 9.06 8.43 -8.31
N SER A 28 8.77 9.66 -7.86
CA SER A 28 9.77 10.74 -7.80
C SER A 28 10.94 10.41 -6.87
N PHE A 29 10.66 9.77 -5.72
CA PHE A 29 11.69 9.30 -4.81
C PHE A 29 12.60 8.24 -5.47
N LEU A 30 12.04 7.30 -6.22
CA LEU A 30 12.84 6.31 -6.96
C LEU A 30 13.78 6.96 -7.99
N ILE A 31 13.35 8.05 -8.64
CA ILE A 31 14.20 8.78 -9.60
C ILE A 31 15.43 9.34 -8.89
N ALA A 32 15.27 9.89 -7.69
CA ALA A 32 16.35 10.49 -6.90
C ALA A 32 17.35 9.47 -6.32
N LEU A 33 17.00 8.18 -6.27
CA LEU A 33 17.89 7.14 -5.75
C LEU A 33 18.97 6.73 -6.77
N PRO A 34 20.19 6.38 -6.31
CA PRO A 34 21.28 5.88 -7.15
C PRO A 34 21.06 4.39 -7.50
N LEU A 35 19.92 4.09 -8.11
CA LEU A 35 19.55 2.76 -8.60
C LEU A 35 19.73 2.66 -10.10
N THR A 36 19.89 1.44 -10.62
CA THR A 36 19.88 1.21 -12.06
C THR A 36 18.49 1.45 -12.63
N GLN A 37 18.42 1.75 -13.93
CA GLN A 37 17.13 1.96 -14.60
C GLN A 37 16.24 0.71 -14.55
N GLU A 38 16.84 -0.47 -14.62
CA GLU A 38 16.14 -1.75 -14.49
C GLU A 38 15.49 -1.88 -13.11
N GLN A 39 16.24 -1.57 -12.03
CA GLN A 39 15.72 -1.59 -10.68
C GLN A 39 14.56 -0.60 -10.50
N LYS A 40 14.69 0.63 -11.01
CA LYS A 40 13.61 1.64 -10.96
C LYS A 40 12.36 1.18 -11.69
N THR A 41 12.54 0.55 -12.84
CA THR A 41 11.42 0.00 -13.64
C THR A 41 10.73 -1.13 -12.91
N LEU A 42 11.49 -2.05 -12.31
CA LEU A 42 10.95 -3.17 -11.55
C LEU A 42 10.16 -2.68 -10.33
N LEU A 43 10.68 -1.70 -9.59
CA LEU A 43 10.00 -1.12 -8.43
C LEU A 43 8.73 -0.33 -8.80
N THR A 44 8.75 0.36 -9.95
CA THR A 44 7.55 1.06 -10.46
C THR A 44 6.48 0.06 -10.87
N LYS A 45 6.84 -1.00 -11.60
CA LYS A 45 5.90 -2.06 -11.98
C LYS A 45 5.31 -2.78 -10.78
N ASP A 46 6.12 -3.06 -9.77
CA ASP A 46 5.66 -3.67 -8.52
C ASP A 46 4.63 -2.77 -7.82
N LEU A 47 4.90 -1.46 -7.73
CA LEU A 47 3.95 -0.49 -7.20
C LEU A 47 2.61 -0.52 -7.95
N ASP A 48 2.68 -0.43 -9.28
CA ASP A 48 1.49 -0.31 -10.11
C ASP A 48 0.65 -1.59 -10.11
N ASN A 49 1.29 -2.76 -10.19
CA ASN A 49 0.59 -4.04 -10.28
C ASN A 49 0.07 -4.54 -8.93
N ASN A 50 0.83 -4.34 -7.85
CA ASN A 50 0.53 -4.95 -6.56
C ASN A 50 -0.16 -3.99 -5.58
N TRP A 51 0.08 -2.68 -5.68
CA TRP A 51 -0.37 -1.74 -4.65
C TRP A 51 -1.35 -0.68 -5.17
N MET A 52 -1.21 -0.27 -6.43
CA MET A 52 -2.06 0.73 -7.06
C MET A 52 -3.12 0.15 -8.01
N CYS A 53 -3.13 -1.16 -8.24
CA CYS A 53 -4.22 -1.80 -8.96
C CYS A 53 -5.54 -1.64 -8.19
N ASP A 54 -6.66 -1.64 -8.92
CA ASP A 54 -7.95 -1.24 -8.35
C ASP A 54 -8.36 -2.15 -7.18
N GLU A 55 -8.12 -3.45 -7.28
CA GLU A 55 -8.43 -4.43 -6.22
C GLU A 55 -7.75 -4.06 -4.89
N TRP A 56 -6.42 -3.94 -4.88
CA TRP A 56 -5.68 -3.64 -3.66
C TRP A 56 -5.91 -2.21 -3.18
N ARG A 57 -5.91 -1.23 -4.09
CA ARG A 57 -6.11 0.19 -3.76
C ARG A 57 -7.45 0.41 -3.05
N LEU A 58 -8.53 -0.17 -3.57
CA LEU A 58 -9.86 -0.03 -2.98
C LEU A 58 -9.98 -0.78 -1.65
N GLN A 59 -9.42 -1.99 -1.54
CA GLN A 59 -9.41 -2.74 -0.27
C GLN A 59 -8.70 -1.98 0.86
N PHE A 60 -7.57 -1.32 0.59
CA PHE A 60 -6.88 -0.52 1.61
C PHE A 60 -7.68 0.71 2.04
N ILE A 61 -8.33 1.37 1.07
CA ILE A 61 -9.19 2.52 1.36
C ILE A 61 -10.36 2.08 2.24
N ASP A 62 -11.04 1.00 1.87
CA ASP A 62 -12.19 0.47 2.61
C ASP A 62 -11.81 -0.02 4.01
N ALA A 63 -10.66 -0.71 4.15
CA ALA A 63 -10.11 -1.08 5.45
C ALA A 63 -9.80 0.15 6.33
N GLY A 64 -9.45 1.28 5.73
CA GLY A 64 -9.26 2.57 6.41
C GLY A 64 -10.55 3.25 6.88
N HIS A 65 -11.71 2.80 6.36
CA HIS A 65 -13.05 3.24 6.74
C HIS A 65 -13.74 2.34 7.78
N LEU A 66 -13.12 1.22 8.17
CA LEU A 66 -13.61 0.41 9.28
C LEU A 66 -13.76 1.28 10.54
N PRO A 67 -14.92 1.24 11.23
CA PRO A 67 -15.14 2.05 12.41
C PRO A 67 -14.06 1.72 13.44
N ILE A 68 -13.36 2.76 13.91
CA ILE A 68 -12.24 2.70 14.87
C ILE A 68 -12.79 2.39 16.27
N ASN A 69 -13.65 1.39 16.40
CA ASN A 69 -14.10 0.85 17.67
C ASN A 69 -13.54 -0.55 17.82
N HIS A 70 -12.63 -0.68 18.79
CA HIS A 70 -11.91 -1.88 19.23
C HIS A 70 -10.64 -2.23 18.46
N GLN A 71 -9.61 -1.38 18.56
CA GLN A 71 -8.44 -1.71 19.37
C GLN A 71 -7.36 -0.64 19.21
N LYS A 72 -6.82 -0.22 20.35
CA LYS A 72 -5.78 0.79 20.54
C LYS A 72 -4.39 0.36 20.01
N ASN A 73 -4.32 -0.71 19.23
CA ASN A 73 -3.08 -1.27 18.73
C ASN A 73 -2.97 -0.90 17.25
N LEU A 74 -1.92 -0.17 16.89
CA LEU A 74 -1.54 0.05 15.51
C LEU A 74 -1.68 -1.26 14.73
N ILE A 75 -2.54 -1.27 13.71
CA ILE A 75 -2.69 -2.41 12.81
C ILE A 75 -1.32 -2.62 12.15
N THR A 76 -0.65 -3.70 12.54
CA THR A 76 0.56 -4.18 11.88
C THR A 76 0.14 -5.06 10.70
N THR A 77 0.98 -5.14 9.67
CA THR A 77 0.71 -5.92 8.44
C THR A 77 0.25 -7.36 8.72
N ASN A 78 0.77 -7.98 9.78
CA ASN A 78 0.39 -9.34 10.19
C ASN A 78 -1.07 -9.44 10.64
N ASN A 79 -1.57 -8.44 11.38
CA ASN A 79 -2.94 -8.43 11.88
C ASN A 79 -3.95 -8.20 10.73
N TYR A 80 -3.56 -7.48 9.68
CA TYR A 80 -4.39 -7.29 8.49
C TYR A 80 -4.49 -8.58 7.65
N ILE A 81 -3.37 -9.26 7.40
CA ILE A 81 -3.34 -10.56 6.69
C ILE A 81 -4.17 -11.59 7.46
N GLU A 82 -4.06 -11.65 8.79
CA GLU A 82 -4.86 -12.55 9.61
C GLU A 82 -6.37 -12.25 9.53
N GLN A 83 -6.76 -10.98 9.48
CA GLN A 83 -8.18 -10.61 9.36
C GLN A 83 -8.74 -10.95 7.98
N MET A 84 -7.98 -10.74 6.90
CA MET A 84 -8.39 -11.15 5.56
C MET A 84 -8.59 -12.67 5.46
N ASN A 85 -7.67 -13.45 6.00
CA ASN A 85 -7.77 -14.91 5.99
C ASN A 85 -9.01 -15.40 6.75
N ARG A 86 -9.31 -14.80 7.92
CA ARG A 86 -10.53 -15.12 8.69
C ARG A 86 -11.82 -14.77 7.97
N ALA A 87 -11.82 -13.71 7.15
CA ALA A 87 -13.00 -13.32 6.38
C ALA A 87 -13.26 -14.24 5.17
N ILE A 88 -12.23 -14.92 4.66
CA ILE A 88 -12.34 -15.90 3.57
C ILE A 88 -12.75 -17.28 4.11
N GLU A 89 -12.36 -17.62 5.34
CA GLU A 89 -12.67 -18.90 5.99
C GLU A 89 -14.07 -18.95 6.65
N SER A 90 -14.79 -17.83 6.75
CA SER A 90 -16.14 -17.74 7.35
C SER A 90 -17.24 -17.73 6.29
#